data_AF-F6DKX6-F1
#
_entry.id   AF-F6DKX6-F1
#
_cell.length_a   1.000
_cell.length_b   1.000
_cell.length_c   1.000
_cell.angle_alpha   90.00
_cell.angle_beta   90.00
_cell.angle_gamma   90.00
#
_symmetry.space_group_name_H-M   'P 1'
#
loop_
_entity.id
_entity.type
_entity.pdbx_description
1 polymer ?
#
loop_
_entity_poly.entity_id
_entity_poly.type
_entity_poly.pdbx_seq_one_letter_code
_entity_poly.pdbx_strand_id
1 'polypeptide(L)' 'MPQDLKGILRLIDELRRKLHNESEGKLLTDPEVVEASEELNRVLNKYYGLLKEKEEKG' A
#
# COMPACT_ATOMS: atom_id res chain seq x y z
N MET A 1 3.66 11.60 0.07
CA MET A 1 2.77 10.68 0.80
C MET A 1 1.48 11.39 1.20
N PRO A 2 0.29 10.90 0.79
CA PRO A 2 -1.00 11.50 1.16
C PRO A 2 -1.23 11.52 2.68
N GLN A 3 -2.01 12.49 3.16
CA GLN A 3 -2.32 12.68 4.59
C GLN A 3 -3.81 12.45 4.92
N ASP A 4 -4.65 12.31 3.90
CA ASP A 4 -6.07 12.01 4.05
C ASP A 4 -6.40 10.57 3.60
N LEU A 5 -7.49 10.03 4.13
CA LEU A 5 -7.90 8.64 3.90
C LEU A 5 -8.14 8.34 2.40
N LYS A 6 -8.72 9.30 1.67
CA LYS A 6 -9.05 9.13 0.24
C LYS A 6 -7.78 9.11 -0.61
N GLY A 7 -6.82 9.98 -0.31
CA GLY A 7 -5.51 9.99 -0.94
C GLY A 7 -4.73 8.69 -0.69
N ILE A 8 -4.75 8.17 0.55
CA ILE A 8 -4.10 6.90 0.86
C ILE A 8 -4.76 5.72 0.15
N LEU A 9 -6.10 5.67 0.08
CA LEU A 9 -6.81 4.61 -0.65
C LEU A 9 -6.44 4.60 -2.15
N ARG A 10 -6.34 5.77 -2.78
CA ARG A 10 -5.89 5.87 -4.18
C ARG A 10 -4.47 5.32 -4.36
N LEU A 11 -3.56 5.67 -3.44
CA LEU A 11 -2.18 5.17 -3.49
C LEU A 11 -2.11 3.66 -3.28
N ILE A 12 -2.95 3.09 -2.40
CA ILE A 12 -3.07 1.63 -2.24
C ILE A 12 -3.49 0.97 -3.55
N ASP A 13 -4.50 1.51 -4.24
CA ASP A 13 -4.96 0.95 -5.51
C ASP A 13 -3.90 1.06 -6.63
N GLU A 14 -3.14 2.15 -6.66
CA GLU A 14 -2.02 2.30 -7.60
C GLU A 14 -0.91 1.28 -7.32
N LEU A 15 -0.51 1.12 -6.06
CA LEU A 15 0.53 0.17 -5.67
C LEU A 15 0.09 -1.29 -5.85
N ARG A 16 -1.18 -1.60 -5.64
CA ARG A 16 -1.75 -2.93 -5.96
C ARG A 16 -1.63 -3.26 -7.44
N ARG A 17 -1.96 -2.30 -8.32
CA ARG A 17 -1.80 -2.48 -9.77
C ARG A 17 -0.33 -2.63 -10.16
N LYS A 18 0.56 -1.81 -9.58
CA LYS A 18 2.00 -1.90 -9.80
C LYS A 18 2.53 -3.28 -9.40
N LEU A 19 2.24 -3.74 -8.19
CA LEU A 19 2.67 -5.05 -7.70
C LEU A 19 2.13 -6.19 -8.57
N HIS A 20 0.86 -6.13 -8.97
CA HIS A 20 0.27 -7.15 -9.86
C HIS A 20 1.04 -7.24 -11.18
N ASN A 21 1.28 -6.11 -11.83
CA ASN A 21 2.01 -6.05 -13.09
C ASN A 21 3.49 -6.48 -12.93
N GLU A 22 4.15 -6.06 -11.85
CA GLU A 22 5.56 -6.40 -11.61
C GLU A 22 5.75 -7.87 -11.21
N SER A 23 4.74 -8.49 -10.60
CA SER A 23 4.75 -9.91 -10.25
C SER A 23 4.46 -10.84 -11.44
N GLU A 24 3.99 -10.31 -12.56
CA GLU A 24 3.66 -11.12 -13.73
C GLU A 24 4.93 -11.75 -14.32
N GLY A 25 4.97 -13.09 -14.32
CA GLY A 25 6.12 -13.85 -14.80
C GLY A 25 7.35 -13.84 -13.89
N LYS A 26 7.26 -13.24 -12.69
CA LYS A 26 8.35 -13.23 -11.69
C LYS A 26 8.03 -14.11 -10.48
N LEU A 27 9.08 -14.50 -9.77
CA LEU A 27 8.93 -15.17 -8.48
C LEU A 27 8.57 -14.15 -7.40
N LEU A 28 7.85 -14.58 -6.37
CA LEU A 28 7.54 -13.72 -5.23
C LEU A 28 8.78 -13.27 -4.44
N THR A 29 9.89 -13.97 -4.60
CA THR A 29 11.19 -13.64 -4.01
C THR A 29 12.03 -12.73 -4.90
N ASP A 30 11.52 -12.36 -6.09
CA ASP A 30 12.21 -11.42 -6.96
C ASP A 30 12.35 -10.07 -6.24
N PRO A 31 13.55 -9.46 -6.20
CA PRO A 31 13.78 -8.22 -5.46
C PRO A 31 12.81 -7.09 -5.80
N GLU A 32 12.40 -6.97 -7.07
CA GLU A 32 11.47 -5.92 -7.50
C GLU A 32 10.06 -6.17 -6.96
N VAL A 33 9.62 -7.44 -6.95
CA VAL A 33 8.32 -7.85 -6.39
C VAL A 33 8.30 -7.67 -4.87
N VAL A 34 9.42 -7.99 -4.20
CA VAL A 34 9.57 -7.77 -2.75
C VAL A 34 9.52 -6.29 -2.43
N GLU A 35 10.26 -5.45 -3.15
CA GLU A 35 10.28 -4.00 -2.93
C GLU A 35 8.88 -3.38 -3.11
N ALA A 36 8.17 -3.74 -4.19
CA ALA A 36 6.81 -3.27 -4.43
C ALA A 36 5.82 -3.75 -3.35
N SER A 37 6.00 -4.99 -2.85
CA SER A 37 5.20 -5.53 -1.76
C SER A 37 5.44 -4.76 -0.44
N GLU A 38 6.70 -4.47 -0.12
CA GLU A 38 7.04 -3.67 1.06
C GLU A 38 6.52 -2.23 0.97
N GLU A 39 6.58 -1.62 -0.22
CA GLU A 39 6.03 -0.29 -0.49
C GLU A 39 4.52 -0.27 -0.21
N LEU A 40 3.77 -1.23 -0.75
CA LEU A 40 2.35 -1.38 -0.50
C LEU A 40 2.06 -1.59 1.00
N ASN A 41 2.84 -2.43 1.68
CA ASN A 41 2.67 -2.70 3.11
C ASN A 41 2.87 -1.43 3.97
N ARG A 42 3.86 -0.59 3.65
CA ARG A 42 4.07 0.69 4.34
C ARG A 42 2.86 1.62 4.21
N VAL A 43 2.24 1.69 3.03
CA VAL A 43 1.06 2.52 2.80
C VAL A 43 -0.18 1.96 3.51
N LEU A 44 -0.36 0.64 3.52
CA LEU A 44 -1.43 -0.03 4.27
C LEU A 44 -1.33 0.23 5.77
N ASN A 45 -0.13 0.13 6.36
CA ASN A 45 0.08 0.45 7.77
C ASN A 45 -0.31 1.89 8.09
N LYS A 46 -0.01 2.83 7.19
CA LYS A 46 -0.43 4.23 7.35
C LYS A 46 -1.95 4.40 7.25
N TYR A 47 -2.61 3.68 6.35
CA TYR A 47 -4.07 3.66 6.26
C TYR A 47 -4.70 3.19 7.58
N TYR A 48 -4.21 2.09 8.15
CA TYR A 48 -4.69 1.57 9.42
C TYR A 48 -4.47 2.55 10.57
N GLY A 49 -3.32 3.25 10.60
CA GLY A 49 -3.07 4.31 11.57
C GLY A 49 -4.10 5.44 11.49
N LEU A 50 -4.37 5.96 10.28
CA LEU A 50 -5.37 7.01 10.09
C LEU A 50 -6.79 6.53 10.42
N LEU A 51 -7.12 5.27 10.14
CA LEU A 51 -8.42 4.70 10.47
C LEU A 51 -8.61 4.65 11.99
N LYS A 52 -7.60 4.14 12.70
CA LYS A 52 -7.60 4.09 14.16
C LYS A 52 -7.72 5.48 14.80
N GLU A 53 -6.98 6.47 14.30
CA GLU A 53 -7.10 7.85 14.77
C GLU A 53 -8.50 8.46 14.57
N LYS A 54 -9.21 8.04 13.52
CA LYS A 54 -10.61 8.46 13.30
C LYS A 54 -11.58 7.78 14.25
N GLU A 55 -11.38 6.50 14.54
CA GLU A 55 -12.22 5.74 15.48
C GLU A 55 -12.03 6.22 16.92
N GLU A 56 -10.80 6.58 17.34
CA GLU A 56 -10.52 7.12 18.68
C GLU A 56 -11.02 8.55 18.90
N LYS A 57 -11.33 9.28 17.82
CA LYS A 57 -11.87 10.65 17.85
C LYS A 57 -13.39 10.70 17.57
N GLY A 58 -14.02 9.55 17.36
CA GLY A 58 -15.45 9.38 17.07
C GLY A 58 -16.31 9.21 18.30
#